data_AF-A2WVS1-F1
#
_entry.id   AF-A2WVS1-F1
#
_cell.length_a   1.000
_cell.length_b   1.000
_cell.length_c   1.000
_cell.angle_alpha   90.00
_cell.angle_beta   90.00
_cell.angle_gamma   90.00
#
_symmetry.space_group_name_H-M   'P 1'
#
loop_
_entity.id
_entity.type
_entity.pdbx_description
1 polymer ?
#
loop_
_entity_poly.entity_id
_entity_poly.type
_entity_poly.pdbx_seq_one_letter_code
_entity_poly.pdbx_strand_id
1 'polypeptide(L)'
;MANLTATGLLVAFLFVAAVAIADGRSLSVAHEKFHGDGADHHYVAPEHATTPLPLICTGVHGVEAGETCDSIARRFHAGLGRAPFFRLVSLNPNINCRELFVGQWVCIQGLLPV
;
A
#
# COMPACT_ATOMS: atom_id res chain seq x y z
N MET A 1 -37.29 36.35 -12.00
CA MET A 1 -36.21 36.45 -10.99
C MET A 1 -35.78 35.03 -10.63
N ALA A 2 -34.91 34.40 -11.41
CA ALA A 2 -34.54 33.00 -11.24
C ALA A 2 -33.13 32.77 -11.80
N ASN A 3 -32.13 33.38 -11.17
CA ASN A 3 -30.73 33.29 -11.63
C ASN A 3 -29.67 33.74 -10.61
N LEU A 4 -30.03 34.24 -9.42
CA LEU A 4 -29.05 34.61 -8.40
C LEU A 4 -28.56 33.43 -7.54
N THR A 5 -29.37 32.38 -7.35
CA THR A 5 -29.02 31.24 -6.48
C THR A 5 -28.09 30.24 -7.18
N ALA A 6 -28.34 29.96 -8.47
CA ALA A 6 -27.52 29.05 -9.26
C ALA A 6 -26.13 29.65 -9.58
N THR A 7 -26.05 30.96 -9.82
CA THR A 7 -24.77 31.67 -10.02
C THR A 7 -23.95 31.74 -8.74
N GLY A 8 -24.58 31.96 -7.58
CA GLY A 8 -23.91 31.93 -6.28
C GLY A 8 -23.29 30.56 -5.96
N LEU A 9 -23.98 29.46 -6.29
CA LEU A 9 -23.46 28.10 -6.06
C LEU A 9 -22.28 27.78 -6.99
N LEU A 10 -22.37 28.15 -8.28
CA LEU A 10 -21.31 27.94 -9.27
C LEU A 10 -20.03 28.72 -8.92
N VAL A 11 -20.18 29.97 -8.45
CA VAL A 11 -19.04 30.78 -7.98
C VAL A 11 -18.41 30.18 -6.72
N ALA A 12 -19.22 29.71 -5.76
CA ALA A 12 -18.71 29.04 -4.56
C ALA A 12 -17.92 27.76 -4.89
N PHE A 13 -18.39 26.93 -5.82
CA PHE A 13 -17.65 25.73 -6.27
C PHE A 13 -16.33 26.08 -6.96
N LEU A 14 -16.29 27.14 -7.75
CA LEU A 14 -15.06 27.61 -8.40
C LEU A 14 -14.02 28.13 -7.39
N PHE A 15 -14.45 28.81 -6.32
CA PHE A 15 -13.55 29.23 -5.24
C PHE A 15 -13.02 28.04 -4.42
N VAL A 16 -13.87 27.05 -4.12
CA VAL A 16 -13.43 25.82 -3.40
C VAL A 16 -12.43 25.02 -4.24
N ALA A 17 -12.63 24.94 -5.56
CA ALA A 17 -11.69 24.28 -6.47
C ALA A 17 -10.35 25.02 -6.55
N ALA A 18 -10.33 26.36 -6.52
CA ALA A 18 -9.10 27.15 -6.60
C ALA A 18 -8.23 27.07 -5.32
N VAL A 19 -8.83 26.89 -4.14
CA VAL A 19 -8.09 26.76 -2.87
C VAL A 19 -7.46 25.36 -2.70
N ALA A 20 -8.01 24.33 -3.34
CA ALA A 20 -7.51 22.96 -3.21
C ALA A 20 -6.23 22.63 -4.01
N ILE A 21 -5.76 23.54 -4.88
CA ILE A 21 -4.60 23.32 -5.77
C ILE A 21 -3.33 24.07 -5.33
N ALA A 22 -3.35 24.77 -4.20
CA ALA A 22 -2.21 25.53 -3.71
C ALA A 22 -1.66 24.98 -2.39
N ASP A 23 -1.24 23.72 -2.37
CA ASP A 23 -0.20 23.26 -1.43
C ASP A 23 0.63 22.14 -2.07
N GLY A 24 1.19 22.45 -3.25
CA GLY A 24 2.28 21.70 -3.87
C GLY A 24 3.60 21.86 -3.10
N ARG A 25 3.59 21.69 -1.77
CA ARG A 25 4.82 21.56 -0.99
C ARG A 25 5.41 20.18 -1.26
N SER A 26 6.17 20.12 -2.33
CA SER A 26 7.20 19.10 -2.54
C SER A 26 8.08 19.08 -1.28
N LEU A 27 7.90 18.07 -0.45
CA LEU A 27 8.89 17.68 0.55
C LEU A 27 10.09 17.14 -0.23
N SER A 28 10.94 18.03 -0.73
CA SER A 28 12.28 17.67 -1.15
C SER A 28 13.02 17.23 0.11
N VAL A 29 13.05 15.91 0.33
CA VAL A 29 14.02 15.30 1.23
C VAL A 29 15.37 15.62 0.61
N ALA A 30 16.07 16.60 1.18
CA ALA A 30 17.46 16.83 0.87
C ALA A 30 18.19 15.54 1.26
N HIS A 31 18.71 14.82 0.27
CA HIS A 31 19.67 13.75 0.50
C HIS A 31 20.95 14.43 0.98
N GLU A 32 21.10 14.58 2.30
CA GLU A 32 22.35 15.02 2.90
C GLU A 32 23.45 14.09 2.41
N LYS A 33 24.36 14.67 1.63
CA LYS A 33 25.50 13.99 1.06
C LYS A 33 26.43 13.66 2.21
N PHE A 34 26.31 12.44 2.74
CA PHE A 34 27.20 11.93 3.76
C PHE A 34 28.60 11.82 3.16
N HIS A 35 29.43 12.83 3.40
CA HIS A 35 30.87 12.76 3.17
C HIS A 35 31.44 11.85 4.26
N GLY A 36 31.41 10.54 4.00
CA GLY A 36 32.09 9.55 4.82
C GLY A 36 33.59 9.68 4.62
N ASP A 37 34.27 10.38 5.53
CA ASP A 37 35.70 10.21 5.71
C ASP A 37 35.94 8.82 6.30
N GLY A 38 36.68 8.01 5.55
CA GLY A 38 36.96 6.62 5.85
C GLY A 38 37.64 6.46 7.21
N ALA A 39 36.96 5.75 8.11
CA ALA A 39 37.57 5.15 9.28
C ALA A 39 36.91 3.79 9.50
N ASP A 40 37.53 2.75 8.96
CA ASP A 40 37.31 1.32 9.19
C ASP A 40 36.38 0.97 10.37
N HIS A 41 35.07 0.99 10.14
CA HIS A 41 34.09 0.39 11.05
C HIS A 41 33.63 -0.91 10.42
N HIS A 42 34.37 -1.99 10.74
CA HIS A 42 33.84 -3.34 10.67
C HIS A 42 32.62 -3.44 11.59
N TYR A 43 31.45 -3.09 11.06
CA TYR A 43 30.18 -3.39 11.68
C TYR A 43 29.96 -4.90 11.60
N VAL A 44 30.47 -5.63 12.59
CA VAL A 44 30.08 -7.02 12.82
C VAL A 44 28.66 -6.98 13.37
N ALA A 45 27.69 -7.07 12.48
CA ALA A 45 26.30 -7.29 12.87
C ALA A 45 26.25 -8.57 13.72
N PRO A 46 25.53 -8.58 14.86
CA PRO A 46 25.41 -9.79 15.65
C PRO A 46 24.68 -10.84 14.82
N GLU A 47 25.38 -11.93 14.54
CA GLU A 47 24.91 -13.08 13.76
C GLU A 47 23.92 -13.93 14.57
N HIS A 48 22.86 -13.32 15.11
CA HIS A 48 21.66 -14.08 15.40
C HIS A 48 20.78 -14.04 14.16
N ALA A 49 21.13 -14.91 13.20
CA ALA A 49 20.25 -15.26 12.10
C ALA A 49 19.04 -16.01 12.65
N THR A 50 18.03 -15.27 13.11
CA THR A 50 16.70 -15.83 13.35
C THR A 50 16.14 -16.19 11.97
N THR A 51 16.22 -17.47 11.61
CA THR A 51 15.55 -17.99 10.41
C THR A 51 14.08 -17.59 10.48
N PRO A 52 13.56 -16.83 9.50
CA PRO A 52 12.15 -16.47 9.47
C PRO A 52 11.30 -17.73 9.50
N LEU A 53 10.38 -17.80 10.45
CA LEU A 53 9.42 -18.91 10.50
C LEU A 53 8.61 -18.94 9.20
N PRO A 54 8.42 -20.11 8.59
CA PRO A 54 7.69 -20.21 7.33
C PRO A 54 6.22 -19.84 7.56
N LEU A 55 5.69 -18.91 6.75
CA LEU A 55 4.26 -18.64 6.71
C LEU A 55 3.52 -19.87 6.19
N ILE A 56 2.54 -20.37 6.95
CA ILE A 56 1.66 -21.45 6.51
C ILE A 56 0.39 -20.82 5.95
N CYS A 57 0.11 -21.06 4.66
CA CYS A 57 -1.16 -20.65 4.07
C CYS A 57 -2.27 -21.66 4.40
N THR A 58 -3.32 -21.20 5.08
CA THR A 58 -4.46 -22.03 5.52
C THR A 58 -5.75 -21.73 4.75
N GLY A 59 -5.77 -20.68 3.94
CA GLY A 59 -6.87 -20.35 3.05
C GLY A 59 -6.36 -19.77 1.75
N VAL A 60 -6.84 -20.30 0.64
CA VAL A 60 -6.39 -19.94 -0.71
C VAL A 60 -7.59 -19.52 -1.55
N HIS A 61 -7.41 -18.47 -2.34
CA HIS A 61 -8.35 -18.01 -3.36
C HIS A 61 -7.72 -18.17 -4.74
N GLY A 62 -8.47 -18.69 -5.70
CA GLY A 62 -8.08 -18.70 -7.11
C GLY A 62 -8.58 -17.45 -7.78
N VAL A 63 -7.68 -16.63 -8.34
CA VAL A 63 -8.04 -15.36 -8.98
C VAL A 63 -9.09 -15.56 -10.07
N GLU A 64 -10.17 -14.78 -10.01
CA GLU A 64 -11.24 -14.77 -11.00
C GLU A 64 -11.05 -13.65 -12.03
N ALA A 65 -11.78 -13.74 -13.14
CA ALA A 65 -11.69 -12.74 -14.21
C ALA A 65 -12.10 -11.35 -13.72
N GLY A 66 -11.25 -10.35 -13.96
CA GLY A 66 -11.47 -8.95 -13.56
C GLY A 66 -11.07 -8.61 -12.12
N GLU A 67 -10.56 -9.56 -11.35
CA GLU A 67 -10.04 -9.29 -10.01
C GLU A 67 -8.66 -8.63 -10.04
N THR A 68 -8.38 -7.84 -8.99
CA THR A 68 -7.08 -7.24 -8.69
C THR A 68 -6.69 -7.59 -7.26
N CYS A 69 -5.41 -7.37 -6.89
CA CYS A 69 -5.01 -7.48 -5.49
C CYS A 69 -5.91 -6.64 -4.56
N ASP A 70 -6.29 -5.42 -4.94
CA ASP A 70 -7.17 -4.57 -4.14
C ASP A 70 -8.60 -5.09 -4.01
N SER A 71 -9.17 -5.71 -5.06
CA SER A 71 -10.51 -6.29 -4.97
C SER A 71 -10.51 -7.53 -4.07
N ILE A 72 -9.51 -8.41 -4.23
CA ILE A 72 -9.34 -9.61 -3.41
C ILE A 72 -9.10 -9.21 -1.95
N ALA A 73 -8.18 -8.28 -1.70
CA ALA A 73 -7.88 -7.79 -0.36
C ALA A 73 -9.11 -7.23 0.34
N ARG A 74 -9.89 -6.38 -0.34
CA ARG A 74 -11.13 -5.83 0.23
C ARG A 74 -12.19 -6.91 0.47
N ARG A 75 -12.32 -7.88 -0.44
CA ARG A 75 -13.29 -8.98 -0.31
C ARG A 75 -13.02 -9.83 0.93
N PHE A 76 -11.76 -10.20 1.16
CA PHE A 76 -11.42 -11.17 2.21
C PHE A 76 -10.96 -10.55 3.54
N HIS A 77 -10.46 -9.31 3.53
CA HIS A 77 -9.92 -8.67 4.74
C HIS A 77 -10.67 -7.39 5.14
N ALA A 78 -11.84 -7.10 4.54
CA ALA A 78 -12.72 -6.06 5.03
C ALA A 78 -13.05 -6.29 6.52
N GLY A 79 -12.95 -5.24 7.33
CA GLY A 79 -13.25 -5.29 8.76
C GLY A 79 -12.08 -5.70 9.67
N LEU A 80 -10.94 -6.17 9.12
CA LEU A 80 -9.73 -6.50 9.91
C LEU A 80 -8.85 -5.28 10.25
N GLY A 81 -9.36 -4.05 10.10
CA GLY A 81 -8.65 -2.80 10.38
C GLY A 81 -8.13 -2.07 9.14
N ARG A 82 -7.08 -1.24 9.31
CA ARG A 82 -6.74 -0.13 8.40
C ARG A 82 -5.99 -0.51 7.11
N ALA A 83 -5.72 -1.78 6.80
CA ALA A 83 -4.92 -2.10 5.62
C ALA A 83 -5.18 -3.50 5.02
N PRO A 84 -6.36 -3.74 4.40
CA PRO A 84 -6.65 -5.01 3.72
C PRO A 84 -5.60 -5.35 2.64
N PHE A 85 -5.17 -4.36 1.84
CA PHE A 85 -4.13 -4.58 0.83
C PHE A 85 -2.81 -5.06 1.45
N PHE A 86 -2.35 -4.39 2.51
CA PHE A 86 -1.12 -4.77 3.22
C PHE A 86 -1.20 -6.21 3.76
N ARG A 87 -2.36 -6.63 4.24
CA ARG A 87 -2.57 -8.01 4.71
C ARG A 87 -2.43 -9.02 3.58
N LEU A 88 -3.01 -8.76 2.40
CA LEU A 88 -2.89 -9.64 1.25
C LEU A 88 -1.43 -9.80 0.79
N VAL A 89 -0.69 -8.69 0.62
CA VAL A 89 0.71 -8.75 0.16
C VAL A 89 1.64 -9.36 1.20
N SER A 90 1.34 -9.20 2.49
CA SER A 90 2.12 -9.84 3.58
C SER A 90 1.97 -11.37 3.57
N LEU A 91 0.80 -11.88 3.16
CA LEU A 91 0.57 -13.32 3.00
C LEU A 91 1.16 -13.88 1.70
N ASN A 92 1.53 -13.01 0.74
CA ASN A 92 2.02 -13.41 -0.57
C ASN A 92 3.26 -12.59 -0.96
N PRO A 93 4.43 -12.78 -0.30
CA PRO A 93 5.61 -11.94 -0.51
C PRO A 93 6.12 -11.87 -1.96
N ASN A 94 5.79 -12.86 -2.78
CA ASN A 94 6.20 -12.97 -4.18
C ASN A 94 5.11 -12.58 -5.19
N ILE A 95 3.98 -12.03 -4.75
CA ILE A 95 2.89 -11.66 -5.66
C ILE A 95 3.25 -10.42 -6.48
N ASN A 96 3.09 -10.50 -7.81
CA ASN A 96 3.12 -9.32 -8.68
C ASN A 96 1.68 -8.85 -8.95
N CYS A 97 1.23 -7.82 -8.24
CA CYS A 97 -0.14 -7.30 -8.40
C CYS A 97 -0.42 -6.64 -9.76
N ARG A 98 0.62 -6.36 -10.57
CA ARG A 98 0.45 -5.82 -11.93
C ARG A 98 0.28 -6.92 -12.99
N GLU A 99 0.60 -8.16 -12.66
CA GLU A 99 0.58 -9.31 -13.57
C GLU A 99 -0.25 -10.46 -12.98
N LEU A 100 -1.33 -10.11 -12.28
CA LEU A 100 -2.26 -11.10 -11.74
C LEU A 100 -3.02 -11.80 -12.88
N PHE A 101 -3.10 -13.12 -12.84
CA PHE A 101 -3.78 -13.91 -13.87
C PHE A 101 -4.86 -14.83 -13.29
N VAL A 102 -5.88 -15.11 -14.11
CA VAL A 102 -7.00 -15.99 -13.73
C VAL A 102 -6.47 -17.39 -13.39
N GLY A 103 -6.91 -17.94 -12.26
CA GLY A 103 -6.46 -19.23 -11.75
C GLY A 103 -5.16 -19.18 -10.94
N GLN A 104 -4.52 -18.01 -10.79
CA GLN A 104 -3.42 -17.85 -9.84
C GLN A 104 -3.92 -18.09 -8.41
N TRP A 105 -3.20 -18.92 -7.65
CA TRP A 105 -3.47 -19.12 -6.24
C TRP A 105 -2.91 -17.97 -5.40
N VAL A 106 -3.76 -17.37 -4.58
CA VAL A 106 -3.44 -16.28 -3.67
C VAL A 106 -3.82 -16.69 -2.25
N CYS A 107 -2.88 -16.56 -1.32
CA CYS A 107 -3.12 -16.81 0.08
C CYS A 107 -3.97 -15.70 0.71
N ILE A 108 -5.11 -16.06 1.28
CA ILE A 108 -6.05 -15.12 1.94
C ILE A 108 -6.11 -15.33 3.46
N GLN A 109 -5.58 -16.44 3.97
CA GLN A 109 -5.48 -16.73 5.40
C GLN A 109 -4.20 -17.50 5.67
N GLY A 110 -3.47 -17.15 6.73
CA GLY A 110 -2.26 -17.86 7.11
C GLY A 110 -1.95 -17.77 8.60
N LEU A 111 -1.01 -18.60 9.03
CA LEU A 111 -0.51 -18.73 10.40
C LEU A 111 1.02 -18.71 10.40
N LEU A 112 1.59 -18.13 11.45
CA LEU A 112 3.01 -18.30 11.77
C LEU A 112 3.10 -19.47 12.77
N PRO A 113 3.81 -20.56 12.44
CA PRO A 113 4.04 -21.63 13.40
C PRO A 113 4.84 -21.08 14.58
N VAL A 114 4.34 -21.31 15.79
CA VAL A 114 4.99 -20.94 17.05
C VAL A 114 6.03 -21.95 17.47
#